data_AF-A0A849AVI1-F1
#
_entry.id   AF-A0A849AVI1-F1
#
_cell.length_a   1.000
_cell.length_b   1.000
_cell.length_c   1.000
_cell.angle_alpha   90.00
_cell.angle_beta   90.00
_cell.angle_gamma   90.00
#
_symmetry.space_group_name_H-M   'P 1'
#
loop_
_entity.id
_entity.type
_entity.pdbx_description
1 polymer ?
#
loop_
_entity_poly.entity_id
_entity_poly.type
_entity_poly.pdbx_seq_one_letter_code
_entity_poly.pdbx_strand_id
1 'polypeptide(L)'
;MPKSISNKTAQDFLENSQVILESLEGSIFRLYVSYDQHDISDAKAKAMLSVCEMLASAALEDIESASAKTILDISMIVSRATGILYTLEELSRLDLAKGYTAAAINGLTLACSSLNELLEVAVDYVMKGGAV
;
A
#
# COMPACT_ATOMS: atom_id res chain seq x y z
N MET A 1 12.98 34.32 7.37
CA MET A 1 12.63 32.96 7.84
C MET A 1 13.64 31.99 7.28
N PRO A 2 14.34 31.19 8.09
CA PRO A 2 15.15 30.12 7.52
C PRO A 2 14.20 29.08 6.91
N LYS A 3 14.40 28.76 5.64
CA LYS A 3 13.80 27.59 5.00
C LYS A 3 14.36 26.38 5.76
N SER A 4 13.54 25.70 6.55
CA SER A 4 13.89 24.38 7.07
C SER A 4 14.15 23.49 5.85
N ILE A 5 15.41 23.19 5.57
CA ILE A 5 15.76 22.12 4.65
C ILE A 5 15.37 20.85 5.41
N SER A 6 14.24 20.26 5.04
CA SER A 6 13.84 18.95 5.53
C SER A 6 14.94 17.96 5.13
N ASN A 7 15.81 17.57 6.07
CA ASN A 7 16.85 16.54 5.91
C ASN A 7 16.27 15.13 5.76
N LYS A 8 15.13 14.99 5.06
CA LYS A 8 14.53 13.70 4.79
C LYS A 8 15.42 12.93 3.83
N THR A 9 15.63 11.67 4.15
CA THR A 9 16.35 10.66 3.39
C THR A 9 15.36 9.71 2.72
N ALA A 10 15.81 8.90 1.77
CA ALA A 10 14.98 7.83 1.21
C ALA A 10 14.47 6.87 2.31
N GLN A 11 15.27 6.65 3.35
CA GLN A 11 14.91 5.82 4.50
C GLN A 11 13.69 6.39 5.25
N ASP A 12 13.63 7.71 5.47
CA ASP A 12 12.47 8.34 6.13
C ASP A 12 11.17 8.13 5.32
N PHE A 13 11.24 8.10 3.98
CA PHE A 13 10.07 7.83 3.15
C PHE A 13 9.69 6.35 3.17
N LEU A 14 10.66 5.43 3.26
CA LEU A 14 10.40 4.00 3.40
C LEU A 14 9.77 3.65 4.74
N GLU A 15 10.22 4.27 5.84
CA GLU A 15 9.61 4.09 7.16
C GLU A 15 8.16 4.58 7.18
N ASN A 16 7.87 5.73 6.58
CA ASN A 16 6.50 6.22 6.43
C ASN A 16 5.65 5.29 5.55
N SER A 17 6.24 4.74 4.48
CA SER A 17 5.57 3.78 3.60
C SER A 17 5.25 2.46 4.33
N GLN A 18 6.15 1.99 5.20
CA GLN A 18 5.93 0.83 6.04
C GLN A 18 4.73 1.00 6.96
N VAL A 19 4.64 2.13 7.67
CA VAL A 19 3.51 2.43 8.57
C VAL A 19 2.17 2.39 7.81
N ILE A 20 2.14 2.92 6.59
CA ILE A 20 0.94 2.88 5.75
C ILE A 20 0.64 1.46 5.28
N LEU A 21 1.65 0.69 4.88
CA LEU A 21 1.50 -0.71 4.45
C LEU A 21 0.97 -1.61 5.57
N GLU A 22 1.50 -1.49 6.80
CA GLU A 22 1.01 -2.22 7.97
C GLU A 22 -0.48 -1.88 8.25
N SER A 23 -0.82 -0.59 8.16
CA SER A 23 -2.21 -0.15 8.33
C SER A 23 -3.13 -0.63 7.21
N LEU A 24 -2.63 -0.73 5.97
CA LEU A 24 -3.36 -1.24 4.81
C LEU A 24 -3.61 -2.74 4.96
N GLU A 25 -2.56 -3.52 5.22
CA GLU A 25 -2.64 -4.97 5.43
C GLU A 25 -3.66 -5.30 6.53
N GLY A 26 -3.55 -4.66 7.70
CA GLY A 26 -4.48 -4.89 8.81
C GLY A 26 -5.93 -4.53 8.46
N SER A 27 -6.14 -3.46 7.70
CA SER A 27 -7.48 -3.04 7.27
C SER A 27 -8.08 -3.97 6.21
N ILE A 28 -7.26 -4.43 5.25
CA ILE A 28 -7.65 -5.40 4.22
C ILE A 28 -8.05 -6.73 4.89
N PHE A 29 -7.23 -7.22 5.82
CA PHE A 29 -7.53 -8.45 6.55
C PHE A 29 -8.85 -8.36 7.34
N ARG A 30 -9.09 -7.23 8.03
CA ARG A 30 -10.36 -7.01 8.74
C ARG A 30 -11.57 -6.99 7.81
N LEU A 31 -11.44 -6.38 6.63
CA LEU A 31 -12.49 -6.37 5.61
C LEU A 31 -12.77 -7.76 5.08
N TYR A 32 -11.70 -8.54 4.80
CA TYR A 32 -11.79 -9.92 4.37
C TYR A 32 -12.54 -10.79 5.39
N VAL A 33 -12.16 -10.73 6.67
CA VAL A 33 -12.83 -11.49 7.76
C VAL A 33 -14.28 -11.05 7.94
N SER A 34 -14.56 -9.74 7.84
CA SER A 34 -15.94 -9.22 7.98
C SER A 34 -16.86 -9.70 6.86
N TYR A 35 -16.34 -9.92 5.65
CA TYR A 35 -17.08 -10.54 4.55
C TYR A 35 -17.49 -11.97 4.87
N ASP A 36 -16.62 -12.72 5.55
CA ASP A 36 -16.87 -14.10 5.95
C ASP A 36 -17.95 -14.21 7.04
N GLN A 37 -17.89 -13.35 8.04
CA GLN A 37 -18.80 -13.37 9.19
C GLN A 37 -20.24 -12.93 8.86
N HIS A 38 -20.46 -12.28 7.73
CA HIS A 38 -21.77 -11.71 7.36
C HIS A 38 -22.46 -12.43 6.20
N ASP A 39 -22.00 -13.63 5.84
CA ASP A 39 -22.56 -14.44 4.74
C ASP A 39 -22.56 -13.68 3.39
N ILE A 40 -21.64 -12.73 3.24
CA ILE A 40 -21.48 -11.93 2.02
C ILE A 40 -20.62 -12.74 1.05
N SER A 41 -21.28 -13.55 0.22
CA SER A 41 -20.67 -14.57 -0.64
C SER A 41 -20.16 -14.07 -1.99
N ASP A 42 -19.69 -12.81 -2.08
CA ASP A 42 -18.97 -12.40 -3.28
C ASP A 42 -17.56 -13.00 -3.26
N ALA A 43 -17.46 -14.23 -3.79
CA ALA A 43 -16.21 -14.97 -3.90
C ALA A 43 -15.15 -14.20 -4.70
N LYS A 44 -15.57 -13.35 -5.65
CA LYS A 44 -14.66 -12.48 -6.41
C LYS A 44 -14.10 -11.38 -5.51
N ALA A 45 -14.95 -10.71 -4.73
CA ALA A 45 -14.51 -9.69 -3.78
C ALA A 45 -13.52 -10.25 -2.74
N LYS A 46 -13.79 -11.46 -2.21
CA LYS A 46 -12.88 -12.15 -1.28
C LYS A 46 -11.53 -12.48 -1.94
N ALA A 47 -11.55 -13.01 -3.16
CA ALA A 47 -10.32 -13.31 -3.89
C ALA A 47 -9.48 -12.05 -4.13
N MET A 48 -10.11 -10.94 -4.49
CA MET A 48 -9.44 -9.65 -4.71
C MET A 48 -8.85 -9.08 -3.42
N LEU A 49 -9.57 -9.15 -2.29
CA LEU A 49 -9.03 -8.74 -0.98
C LEU A 49 -7.83 -9.61 -0.55
N SER A 50 -7.87 -10.92 -0.82
CA SER A 50 -6.74 -11.82 -0.54
C SER A 50 -5.52 -11.50 -1.42
N VAL A 51 -5.72 -11.09 -2.68
CA VAL A 51 -4.61 -10.60 -3.52
C VAL A 51 -4.01 -9.32 -2.93
N CYS A 52 -4.84 -8.37 -2.48
CA CYS A 52 -4.35 -7.15 -1.84
C CYS A 52 -3.53 -7.45 -0.57
N GLU A 53 -3.99 -8.38 0.26
CA GLU A 53 -3.28 -8.78 1.48
C GLU A 53 -1.92 -9.41 1.16
N MET A 54 -1.88 -10.39 0.26
CA MET A 54 -0.63 -11.02 -0.20
C MET A 54 0.38 -10.00 -0.74
N LEU A 55 -0.08 -9.02 -1.53
CA LEU A 55 0.77 -7.96 -2.06
C LEU A 55 1.29 -7.03 -0.95
N ALA A 56 0.45 -6.70 0.04
CA ALA A 56 0.83 -5.86 1.17
C ALA A 56 1.86 -6.56 2.06
N SER A 57 1.64 -7.82 2.41
CA SER A 57 2.59 -8.63 3.20
C SER A 57 3.94 -8.76 2.49
N ALA A 58 3.94 -9.02 1.19
CA ALA A 58 5.18 -9.12 0.42
C ALA A 58 5.90 -7.76 0.29
N ALA A 59 5.16 -6.65 0.20
CA ALA A 59 5.75 -5.31 0.21
C ALA A 59 6.38 -4.97 1.57
N LEU A 60 5.78 -5.41 2.68
CA LEU A 60 6.35 -5.27 4.03
C LEU A 60 7.63 -6.09 4.19
N GLU A 61 7.62 -7.36 3.77
CA GLU A 61 8.81 -8.21 3.78
C GLU A 61 9.94 -7.59 2.92
N ASP A 62 9.59 -7.04 1.75
CA ASP A 62 10.53 -6.33 0.87
C ASP A 62 11.06 -5.03 1.51
N ILE A 63 10.34 -4.39 2.44
CA ILE A 63 10.86 -3.23 3.21
C ILE A 63 11.73 -3.70 4.38
N GLU A 64 11.37 -4.77 5.08
CA GLU A 64 12.07 -5.22 6.29
C GLU A 64 13.36 -6.00 6.01
N SER A 65 13.45 -6.66 4.86
CA SER A 65 14.51 -7.65 4.52
C SER A 65 15.94 -7.11 4.34
N ALA A 66 16.17 -5.79 4.33
CA ALA A 66 17.50 -5.22 4.07
C ALA A 66 17.71 -3.89 4.78
N SER A 67 18.92 -3.67 5.29
CA SER A 67 19.32 -2.45 6.01
C SER A 67 19.48 -1.21 5.11
N ALA A 68 19.65 -1.40 3.81
CA ALA A 68 19.64 -0.34 2.81
C ALA A 68 18.95 -0.87 1.54
N LYS A 69 17.95 -0.15 1.04
CA LYS A 69 17.20 -0.52 -0.17
C LYS A 69 17.82 0.11 -1.41
N THR A 70 17.98 -0.70 -2.44
CA THR A 70 18.35 -0.25 -3.78
C THR A 70 17.14 0.31 -4.52
N ILE A 71 17.38 1.01 -5.63
CA ILE A 71 16.30 1.46 -6.54
C ILE A 71 15.43 0.27 -6.99
N LEU A 72 16.06 -0.90 -7.23
CA LEU A 72 15.35 -2.09 -7.67
C LEU A 72 14.39 -2.60 -6.59
N ASP A 73 14.84 -2.62 -5.33
CA ASP A 73 14.02 -3.04 -4.19
C ASP A 73 12.80 -2.12 -4.03
N ILE A 74 13.02 -0.79 -4.06
CA ILE A 74 11.93 0.19 -3.94
C ILE A 74 10.98 0.09 -5.14
N SER A 75 11.49 -0.14 -6.35
CA SER A 75 10.65 -0.30 -7.55
C SER A 75 9.74 -1.54 -7.46
N MET A 76 10.22 -2.62 -6.84
CA MET A 76 9.37 -3.79 -6.56
C MET A 76 8.24 -3.45 -5.58
N ILE A 77 8.55 -2.70 -4.52
CA ILE A 77 7.56 -2.24 -3.53
C ILE A 77 6.51 -1.35 -4.21
N VAL A 78 6.94 -0.40 -5.06
CA VAL A 78 6.04 0.45 -5.88
C VAL A 78 5.13 -0.42 -6.75
N SER A 79 5.67 -1.44 -7.42
CA SER A 79 4.87 -2.32 -8.28
C SER A 79 3.80 -3.07 -7.49
N ARG A 80 4.09 -3.51 -6.26
CA ARG A 80 3.12 -4.18 -5.40
C ARG A 80 2.03 -3.21 -4.92
N ALA A 81 2.42 -2.02 -4.44
CA ALA A 81 1.49 -0.97 -4.02
C ALA A 81 0.57 -0.52 -5.18
N THR A 82 1.10 -0.44 -6.39
CA THR A 82 0.32 -0.21 -7.61
C THR A 82 -0.69 -1.33 -7.87
N GLY A 83 -0.29 -2.59 -7.71
CA GLY A 83 -1.18 -3.75 -7.82
C GLY A 83 -2.34 -3.73 -6.82
N ILE A 84 -2.06 -3.34 -5.57
CA ILE A 84 -3.08 -3.15 -4.53
C ILE A 84 -4.07 -2.07 -4.96
N LEU A 85 -3.58 -0.91 -5.41
CA LEU A 85 -4.42 0.21 -5.83
C LEU A 85 -5.38 -0.22 -6.95
N TYR A 86 -4.89 -0.83 -8.02
CA TYR A 86 -5.73 -1.30 -9.13
C TYR A 86 -6.77 -2.33 -8.67
N THR A 87 -6.39 -3.24 -7.77
CA THR A 87 -7.32 -4.25 -7.26
C THR A 87 -8.43 -3.59 -6.43
N LEU A 88 -8.12 -2.57 -5.62
CA LEU A 88 -9.12 -1.81 -4.86
C LEU A 88 -10.03 -0.98 -5.78
N GLU A 89 -9.48 -0.37 -6.83
CA GLU A 89 -10.26 0.35 -7.85
C GLU A 89 -11.24 -0.59 -8.55
N GLU A 90 -10.81 -1.79 -8.93
CA GLU A 90 -11.71 -2.79 -9.52
C GLU A 90 -12.77 -3.26 -8.53
N LEU A 91 -12.40 -3.46 -7.27
CA LEU A 91 -13.30 -3.87 -6.19
C LEU A 91 -14.40 -2.81 -5.95
N SER A 92 -14.05 -1.52 -6.06
CA SER A 92 -14.99 -0.40 -5.93
C SER A 92 -16.08 -0.37 -7.01
N ARG A 93 -15.85 -1.04 -8.14
CA ARG A 93 -16.81 -1.14 -9.26
C ARG A 93 -17.79 -2.31 -9.10
N LEU A 94 -17.58 -3.20 -8.13
CA LEU A 94 -18.51 -4.28 -7.85
C LEU A 94 -19.75 -3.75 -7.12
N ASP A 95 -20.88 -4.44 -7.27
CA ASP A 95 -22.07 -4.18 -6.47
C ASP A 95 -21.89 -4.78 -5.07
N LEU A 96 -21.19 -4.04 -4.22
CA LEU A 96 -20.83 -4.48 -2.88
C LEU A 96 -22.09 -4.51 -2.01
N ALA A 97 -22.32 -5.64 -1.34
CA ALA A 97 -23.56 -5.90 -0.60
C ALA A 97 -23.94 -4.85 0.46
N LYS A 98 -22.99 -4.00 0.91
CA LYS A 98 -23.21 -3.01 1.98
C LYS A 98 -22.42 -1.72 1.76
N GLY A 99 -23.06 -0.58 1.99
CA GLY A 99 -22.47 0.76 1.78
C GLY A 99 -21.23 1.07 2.64
N TYR A 100 -21.10 0.46 3.83
CA TYR A 100 -19.88 0.61 4.63
C TYR A 100 -18.66 -0.07 4.00
N THR A 101 -18.86 -1.13 3.20
CA THR A 101 -17.77 -1.76 2.45
C THR A 101 -17.24 -0.81 1.40
N ALA A 102 -18.12 -0.14 0.65
CA ALA A 102 -17.73 0.84 -0.35
C ALA A 102 -16.93 1.99 0.27
N ALA A 103 -17.36 2.49 1.43
CA ALA A 103 -16.62 3.52 2.17
C ALA A 103 -15.23 3.03 2.63
N ALA A 104 -15.13 1.79 3.11
CA ALA A 104 -13.87 1.20 3.55
C ALA A 104 -12.89 0.98 2.39
N ILE A 105 -13.36 0.49 1.24
CA ILE A 105 -12.56 0.34 0.02
C ILE A 105 -12.07 1.69 -0.49
N ASN A 106 -12.93 2.72 -0.46
CA ASN A 106 -12.50 4.07 -0.80
C ASN A 106 -11.40 4.58 0.14
N GLY A 107 -11.51 4.34 1.45
CA GLY A 107 -10.47 4.66 2.42
C GLY A 107 -9.14 3.94 2.13
N LEU A 108 -9.20 2.64 1.81
CA LEU A 108 -8.03 1.86 1.40
C LEU A 108 -7.40 2.40 0.10
N THR A 109 -8.23 2.81 -0.87
CA THR A 109 -7.77 3.35 -2.16
C THR A 109 -6.99 4.65 -1.95
N LEU A 110 -7.48 5.54 -1.09
CA LEU A 110 -6.80 6.80 -0.74
C LEU A 110 -5.48 6.56 -0.01
N ALA A 111 -5.47 5.62 0.95
CA ALA A 111 -4.25 5.24 1.66
C ALA A 111 -3.21 4.63 0.72
N CYS A 112 -3.63 3.76 -0.20
CA CYS A 112 -2.76 3.14 -1.19
C CYS A 112 -2.23 4.15 -2.23
N SER A 113 -3.02 5.16 -2.60
CA SER A 113 -2.56 6.26 -3.45
C SER A 113 -1.47 7.08 -2.76
N SER A 114 -1.68 7.41 -1.48
CA SER A 114 -0.69 8.13 -0.67
C SER A 114 0.60 7.32 -0.49
N LEU A 115 0.48 5.99 -0.36
CA LEU A 115 1.62 5.07 -0.32
C LEU A 115 2.43 5.14 -1.62
N ASN A 116 1.77 5.05 -2.79
CA ASN A 116 2.46 5.14 -4.07
C ASN A 116 3.23 6.46 -4.22
N GLU A 117 2.62 7.60 -3.85
CA GLU A 117 3.29 8.90 -3.88
C GLU A 117 4.55 8.92 -2.99
N LEU A 118 4.49 8.34 -1.79
CA LEU A 118 5.65 8.28 -0.88
C LEU A 118 6.77 7.39 -1.42
N LEU A 119 6.42 6.25 -2.02
CA LEU A 119 7.38 5.33 -2.60
C LEU A 119 8.05 5.90 -3.86
N GLU A 120 7.30 6.61 -4.70
CA GLU A 120 7.86 7.34 -5.85
C GLU A 120 8.87 8.41 -5.40
N VAL A 121 8.55 9.16 -4.33
CA VAL A 121 9.49 10.11 -3.74
C VAL A 121 10.72 9.40 -3.17
N ALA A 122 10.56 8.22 -2.55
CA ALA A 122 11.69 7.43 -2.06
C ALA A 122 12.65 7.01 -3.19
N VAL A 123 12.12 6.57 -4.35
CA VAL A 123 12.91 6.26 -5.56
C VAL A 123 13.71 7.49 -6.00
N ASP A 124 13.04 8.64 -6.07
CA ASP A 124 13.62 9.92 -6.47
C ASP A 124 14.81 10.33 -5.58
N TYR A 125 14.71 10.11 -4.28
CA TYR A 125 15.77 10.38 -3.32
C TYR A 125 16.94 9.40 -3.43
N VAL A 126 16.70 8.12 -3.69
CA VAL A 126 17.79 7.16 -3.94
C VAL A 126 18.52 7.49 -5.25
N MET A 127 17.80 7.88 -6.30
CA MET A 127 18.41 8.33 -7.57
C MET A 127 19.30 9.56 -7.38
N LYS A 128 18.83 10.55 -6.62
CA LYS A 128 19.60 11.79 -6.35
C LYS A 128 20.76 11.56 -5.38
N GLY A 129 20.62 10.63 -4.43
CA GLY A 129 21.66 10.28 -3.46
C GLY A 129 22.73 9.32 -3.99
N GLY A 130 22.43 8.53 -5.02
CA GLY A 130 23.37 7.64 -5.72
C GLY A 130 24.14 8.32 -6.85
N ALA A 131 23.77 9.55 -7.23
CA ALA A 131 24.51 10.38 -8.17
C ALA A 131 25.63 11.16 -7.44
N VAL A 132 26.63 10.45 -6.91
CA VAL A 132 27.89 11.04 -6.43
C VAL A 132 29.06 10.18 -6.87
#